data_AF-A0A7C3M3P5-F1
#
_entry.id   AF-A0A7C3M3P5-F1
#
_cell.length_a   1.000
_cell.length_b   1.000
_cell.length_c   1.000
_cell.angle_alpha   90.00
_cell.angle_beta   90.00
_cell.angle_gamma   90.00
#
_symmetry.space_group_name_H-M   'P 1'
#
loop_
_entity.id
_entity.type
_entity.pdbx_description
1 polymer ?
#
loop_
_entity_poly.entity_id
_entity_poly.type
_entity_poly.pdbx_seq_one_letter_code
_entity_poly.pdbx_strand_id
1 'polypeptide(L)'
;MANDELKNEAMELFNAKEYAKSLELYQYLANQGDLASLSTVGYFYHNGLAVEQSYQKAIEYYEKAAKEGEHSSAYNLGLLYFRG
;
A
#
# COMPACT_ATOMS: atom_id res chain seq x y z
N MET A 1 2.52 -16.33 -13.26
CA MET A 1 2.81 -14.90 -13.41
C MET A 1 3.88 -14.54 -12.41
N ALA A 2 4.91 -13.82 -12.84
CA ALA A 2 5.92 -13.30 -11.92
C ALA A 2 5.28 -12.18 -11.05
N ASN A 3 5.78 -11.98 -9.83
CA ASN A 3 5.28 -10.92 -8.95
C ASN A 3 5.35 -9.53 -9.62
N ASP A 4 6.31 -9.32 -10.51
CA ASP A 4 6.46 -8.08 -11.29
C ASP A 4 5.30 -7.84 -12.27
N GLU A 5 4.76 -8.90 -12.89
CA GLU A 5 3.61 -8.78 -13.79
C GLU A 5 2.36 -8.37 -13.02
N LEU A 6 2.12 -9.01 -11.87
CA LEU A 6 1.00 -8.67 -10.99
C LEU A 6 1.09 -7.25 -10.46
N LYS A 7 2.30 -6.75 -10.20
CA LYS A 7 2.52 -5.38 -9.75
C LYS A 7 2.22 -4.36 -10.84
N ASN A 8 2.59 -4.65 -12.08
CA ASN A 8 2.24 -3.82 -13.22
C ASN A 8 0.71 -3.79 -13.43
N GLU A 9 0.05 -4.95 -13.37
CA GLU A 9 -1.40 -5.04 -13.45
C GLU A 9 -2.09 -4.25 -12.33
N ALA A 10 -1.63 -4.40 -11.09
CA ALA A 10 -2.14 -3.65 -9.95
C ALA A 10 -2.03 -2.13 -10.17
N MET A 11 -0.92 -1.68 -10.77
CA MET A 11 -0.69 -0.27 -11.08
C MET A 11 -1.57 0.23 -12.23
N GLU A 12 -1.78 -0.59 -13.27
CA GLU A 12 -2.71 -0.27 -14.35
C GLU A 12 -4.15 -0.14 -13.84
N LEU A 13 -4.59 -1.07 -12.98
CA LEU A 13 -5.90 -1.00 -12.32
C LEU A 13 -6.02 0.25 -11.45
N PHE A 14 -4.95 0.62 -10.73
CA PHE A 14 -4.91 1.87 -9.95
C PHE A 14 -5.13 3.10 -10.84
N ASN A 15 -4.39 3.18 -11.96
CA ASN A 15 -4.49 4.28 -12.92
C ASN A 15 -5.87 4.34 -13.60
N ALA A 16 -6.49 3.18 -13.81
CA ALA A 16 -7.86 3.05 -14.32
C ALA A 16 -8.94 3.37 -13.25
N LYS A 17 -8.54 3.70 -12.01
CA LYS A 17 -9.43 3.90 -10.85
C LYS A 17 -10.23 2.66 -10.44
N GLU A 18 -9.78 1.47 -10.86
CA GLU A 18 -10.29 0.18 -10.39
C GLU A 18 -9.65 -0.18 -9.04
N TYR A 19 -9.84 0.70 -8.06
CA TYR A 19 -9.12 0.65 -6.78
C TYR A 19 -9.35 -0.63 -5.99
N ALA A 20 -10.54 -1.23 -6.04
CA ALA A 20 -10.82 -2.47 -5.33
C ALA A 20 -9.96 -3.64 -5.83
N LYS A 21 -9.90 -3.83 -7.15
CA LYS A 21 -9.08 -4.88 -7.78
C LYS A 21 -7.58 -4.61 -7.59
N SER A 22 -7.17 -3.36 -7.73
CA SER A 22 -5.80 -2.94 -7.47
C SER A 22 -5.37 -3.26 -6.03
N LEU A 23 -6.24 -2.94 -5.06
CA LEU A 23 -6.00 -3.24 -3.65
C LEU A 23 -5.88 -4.74 -3.38
N GLU A 24 -6.74 -5.57 -3.98
CA GLU A 24 -6.67 -7.03 -3.84
C GLU A 24 -5.31 -7.57 -4.30
N LEU A 25 -4.79 -7.09 -5.44
CA LEU A 25 -3.48 -7.50 -5.93
C LEU A 25 -2.34 -7.02 -5.03
N TYR A 26 -2.37 -5.77 -4.55
CA TYR A 26 -1.36 -5.28 -3.61
C TYR A 26 -1.40 -6.02 -2.27
N GLN A 27 -2.59 -6.40 -1.77
CA GLN A 27 -2.71 -7.23 -0.57
C GLN A 27 -2.13 -8.64 -0.80
N TYR A 28 -2.39 -9.24 -1.97
CA TYR A 28 -1.80 -10.50 -2.35
C TYR A 28 -0.27 -10.42 -2.38
N LEU A 29 0.31 -9.42 -3.06
CA LEU A 29 1.75 -9.20 -3.16
C LEU A 29 2.40 -8.92 -1.79
N ALA A 30 1.73 -8.14 -0.94
CA ALA A 30 2.19 -7.88 0.42
C ALA A 30 2.22 -9.17 1.26
N ASN A 31 1.25 -10.06 1.09
CA ASN A 31 1.24 -11.38 1.74
C ASN A 31 2.34 -12.31 1.22
N GLN A 32 2.85 -12.10 0.00
CA GLN A 32 4.02 -12.78 -0.55
C GLN A 32 5.36 -12.15 -0.10
N GLY A 33 5.32 -11.10 0.73
CA GLY A 33 6.51 -10.43 1.27
C GLY A 33 7.01 -9.25 0.46
N ASP A 34 6.28 -8.77 -0.56
CA ASP A 34 6.64 -7.53 -1.25
C ASP A 34 6.36 -6.32 -0.35
N LEU A 35 7.42 -5.77 0.25
CA LEU A 35 7.30 -4.69 1.21
C LEU A 35 6.75 -3.40 0.57
N ALA A 36 7.07 -3.13 -0.70
CA ALA A 36 6.54 -1.97 -1.41
C ALA A 36 5.01 -2.05 -1.57
N SER A 37 4.47 -3.25 -1.79
CA SER A 37 3.03 -3.48 -1.83
C SER A 37 2.40 -3.31 -0.46
N LEU A 38 3.10 -3.69 0.61
CA LEU A 38 2.66 -3.44 1.98
C LEU A 38 2.51 -1.93 2.26
N SER A 39 3.48 -1.12 1.85
CA SER A 39 3.39 0.35 1.89
C SER A 39 2.21 0.87 1.04
N THR A 40 2.01 0.27 -0.13
CA THR A 40 0.94 0.67 -1.04
C THR A 40 -0.44 0.39 -0.42
N VAL A 41 -0.64 -0.74 0.26
CA VAL A 41 -1.88 -1.00 1.03
C VAL A 41 -2.11 0.07 2.10
N GLY A 42 -1.06 0.51 2.79
CA GLY A 42 -1.14 1.65 3.72
C GLY A 42 -1.66 2.92 3.04
N TYR A 43 -1.24 3.19 1.80
CA TYR A 43 -1.71 4.33 1.00
C TYR A 43 -3.20 4.24 0.65
N PHE A 44 -3.75 3.06 0.38
CA PHE A 44 -5.19 2.88 0.18
C PHE A 44 -6.00 3.29 1.41
N TYR A 45 -5.57 2.86 2.61
CA TYR A 45 -6.21 3.26 3.87
C TYR A 45 -6.02 4.75 4.19
N HIS A 46 -4.85 5.32 3.90
CA HIS A 46 -4.58 6.75 4.10
C HIS A 46 -5.59 7.61 3.32
N ASN A 47 -5.92 7.21 2.09
CA ASN A 47 -6.73 8.02 1.17
C ASN A 47 -8.19 7.55 1.05
N GLY A 48 -8.57 6.45 1.72
CA GLY A 48 -9.92 5.89 1.60
C GLY A 48 -10.24 5.36 0.19
N LEU A 49 -9.26 4.75 -0.48
CA LEU A 49 -9.43 4.24 -1.84
C LEU A 49 -10.01 2.83 -1.79
N ALA A 50 -11.26 2.65 -2.22
CA ALA A 50 -12.01 1.39 -2.14
C ALA A 50 -12.17 0.78 -0.73
N VAL A 51 -11.63 1.44 0.30
CA VAL A 51 -11.78 1.11 1.72
C VAL A 51 -12.15 2.37 2.49
N GLU A 52 -12.72 2.20 3.68
CA GLU A 52 -12.90 3.31 4.60
C GLU A 52 -11.54 3.91 4.97
N GLN A 53 -11.44 5.24 4.91
CA GLN A 53 -10.23 5.95 5.27
C GLN A 53 -9.87 5.67 6.73
N SER A 54 -8.64 5.25 6.99
CA SER A 54 -8.15 4.97 8.33
C SER A 54 -6.66 5.25 8.42
N TYR A 55 -6.33 6.38 9.06
CA TYR A 55 -4.93 6.72 9.33
C TYR A 55 -4.26 5.72 10.27
N GLN A 56 -4.99 5.16 11.23
CA GLN A 56 -4.47 4.14 12.14
C GLN A 56 -4.04 2.88 11.37
N LYS A 57 -4.90 2.36 10.48
CA LYS A 57 -4.51 1.22 9.64
C LYS A 57 -3.36 1.59 8.70
N ALA A 58 -3.37 2.78 8.11
CA ALA A 58 -2.27 3.24 7.27
C ALA A 58 -0.93 3.23 8.03
N ILE A 59 -0.90 3.75 9.27
CA ILE A 59 0.25 3.70 10.17
C ILE A 59 0.71 2.25 10.38
N GLU A 60 -0.19 1.33 10.73
CA GLU A 60 0.17 -0.09 10.96
C GLU A 60 0.88 -0.71 9.74
N TYR A 61 0.38 -0.45 8.52
CA TYR A 61 1.00 -0.94 7.29
C TYR A 61 2.36 -0.28 7.03
N TYR A 62 2.48 1.04 7.19
CA TYR A 62 3.75 1.75 7.01
C TYR A 62 4.80 1.35 8.05
N GLU A 63 4.42 1.20 9.32
CA GLU A 63 5.33 0.76 10.38
C GLU A 63 5.84 -0.66 10.10
N LYS A 64 4.95 -1.56 9.69
CA LYS A 64 5.34 -2.93 9.32
C LYS A 64 6.30 -2.93 8.14
N ALA A 65 6.03 -2.17 7.09
CA ALA A 65 6.91 -2.07 5.92
C ALA A 65 8.27 -1.43 6.28
N ALA A 66 8.29 -0.36 7.08
CA ALA A 66 9.52 0.28 7.53
C ALA A 66 10.37 -0.65 8.41
N LYS A 67 9.74 -1.42 9.31
CA LYS A 67 10.41 -2.38 10.19
C LYS A 67 11.12 -3.49 9.41
N GLU A 68 10.54 -3.93 8.30
CA GLU A 68 11.10 -4.95 7.42
C GLU A 68 12.11 -4.38 6.40
N GLY A 69 12.38 -3.06 6.44
CA GLY A 69 13.43 -2.41 5.64
C GLY A 69 12.94 -1.61 4.43
N GLU A 70 11.63 -1.37 4.29
CA GLU A 70 11.09 -0.52 3.22
C GLU A 70 11.22 0.96 3.58
N HIS A 71 12.26 1.61 3.06
CA HIS A 71 12.60 2.98 3.43
C HIS A 71 11.53 4.02 3.05
N SER A 72 10.75 3.80 1.98
CA SER A 72 9.70 4.75 1.56
C SER A 72 8.55 4.82 2.56
N SER A 73 8.35 3.77 3.36
CA SER A 73 7.31 3.72 4.39
C SER A 73 7.61 4.62 5.56
N ALA A 74 8.87 4.76 5.95
CA ALA A 74 9.26 5.72 6.99
C ALA A 74 8.94 7.16 6.55
N TYR A 75 9.12 7.47 5.25
CA TYR A 75 8.72 8.74 4.67
C TYR A 75 7.19 8.93 4.69
N ASN A 76 6.42 7.92 4.27
CA ASN A 76 4.96 7.98 4.30
C ASN A 76 4.40 8.12 5.73
N LEU A 77 5.04 7.48 6.71
CA LEU A 77 4.71 7.61 8.13
C LEU A 77 4.98 9.04 8.62
N GLY A 78 6.13 9.61 8.28
CA GLY A 78 6.46 11.00 8.60
C GLY A 78 5.49 12.01 7.97
N LEU A 79 5.11 11.79 6.71
CA LEU A 79 4.08 12.61 6.05
C LEU A 79 2.71 12.49 6.73
N LEU A 80 2.32 11.28 7.14
CA LEU A 80 1.04 11.05 7.82
C LEU A 80 1.02 11.78 9.16
N TYR A 81 2.06 11.66 9.98
CA TYR A 81 2.14 12.39 11.26
C TYR A 81 2.23 13.92 11.10
N PHE A 82 2.80 14.41 9.99
CA PHE A 82 2.87 15.85 9.73
C PHE A 82 1.54 16.44 9.24
N ARG A 83 0.70 15.64 8.56
CA ARG A 83 -0.51 16.11 7.86
C ARG A 83 -1.83 15.69 8.52
N GLY A 84 -1.83 14.64 9.34
CA GLY A 84 -2.98 14.19 10.13
C GLY A 84 -3.12 14.97 11.44
#